data_AF-B1ZZF2-F1
#
_entry.id   AF-B1ZZF2-F1
#
_cell.length_a   1.000
_cell.length_b   1.000
_cell.length_c   1.000
_cell.angle_alpha   90.00
_cell.angle_beta   90.00
_cell.angle_gamma   90.00
#
_symmetry.space_group_name_H-M   'P 1'
#
loop_
_entity.id
_entity.type
_entity.pdbx_description
1 polymer ?
#
loop_
_entity_poly.entity_id
_entity_poly.type
_entity_poly.pdbx_seq_one_letter_code
_entity_poly.pdbx_strand_id
1 'polypeptide(L)'
;MTLKHRYRFLILLFSAFLAIHQAYGDVVETKNGARIVGKIVRIVDGAIAIETNYAGMLAIKQSEVVSFSTDAPLAIRLASGTRFDGQVTGGPEGAIQIAGEDGTINTTATKVVAGWAAGVKDPAITALERHWSYEAAVDITGKTGNKEQLGTAAALRATMKTPQDTLQFYTAYDRQVADGAKSADQFKAGVDYQNNFSGKTSWYVRDEGGFDRVKDIDLYNIAAAGFGYDVIKAPKQILTTRAGFSFRYEGYRNPVTDDVKSAGLDFGLAHELTFENAKLVNRLSFVPSFEDFGNYRLTHESFYEIPLVAPSWKLRIGVSNDYNSQPGPGIERLDTNYFTRLVLNWR
;
A
#
# COMPACT_ATOMS: atom_id res chain seq x y z
N MET A 1 -44.26 -74.28 18.31
CA MET A 1 -44.26 -73.95 16.88
C MET A 1 -42.87 -73.35 16.55
N THR A 2 -41.82 -74.16 16.52
CA THR A 2 -41.15 -74.76 15.33
C THR A 2 -40.51 -73.77 14.34
N LEU A 3 -39.17 -73.61 14.43
CA LEU A 3 -38.14 -73.78 13.37
C LEU A 3 -36.77 -73.43 13.99
N LYS A 4 -35.78 -74.34 14.21
CA LYS A 4 -34.81 -74.96 13.28
C LYS A 4 -34.18 -73.91 12.32
N HIS A 5 -32.87 -73.73 12.12
CA HIS A 5 -31.64 -74.52 12.31
C HIS A 5 -30.39 -73.60 12.12
N ARG A 6 -29.27 -73.92 12.81
CA ARG A 6 -27.84 -74.04 12.36
C ARG A 6 -27.28 -72.92 11.44
N TYR A 7 -26.08 -72.36 11.64
CA TYR A 7 -24.75 -72.99 11.60
C TYR A 7 -23.66 -72.06 12.16
N ARG A 8 -22.66 -72.66 12.82
CA ARG A 8 -21.36 -72.08 13.19
C ARG A 8 -20.47 -71.91 11.94
N PHE A 9 -19.40 -71.13 12.07
CA PHE A 9 -18.25 -70.90 11.17
C PHE A 9 -18.37 -69.76 10.14
N LEU A 10 -17.80 -68.60 10.46
CA LEU A 10 -16.56 -68.12 9.82
C LEU A 10 -15.98 -66.95 10.63
N ILE A 11 -14.95 -67.26 11.42
CA ILE A 11 -13.89 -66.31 11.79
C ILE A 11 -12.97 -66.26 10.59
N LEU A 12 -12.82 -65.10 9.93
CA LEU A 12 -11.61 -64.63 9.23
C LEU A 12 -11.95 -63.44 8.32
N LEU A 13 -11.08 -62.43 8.36
CA LEU A 13 -10.96 -61.30 7.42
C LEU A 13 -11.98 -60.16 7.55
N PHE A 14 -11.90 -59.42 8.67
CA PHE A 14 -12.17 -57.98 8.64
C PHE A 14 -11.14 -57.21 9.48
N SER A 15 -9.87 -57.53 9.22
CA SER A 15 -8.71 -56.85 9.77
C SER A 15 -7.74 -56.52 8.64
N ALA A 16 -8.24 -55.79 7.64
CA ALA A 16 -7.45 -55.22 6.57
C ALA A 16 -7.72 -53.72 6.48
N PHE A 17 -6.72 -52.95 6.91
CA PHE A 17 -6.47 -51.56 6.53
C PHE A 17 -7.50 -50.50 6.96
N LEU A 18 -7.58 -50.24 8.27
CA LEU A 18 -7.52 -48.83 8.69
C LEU A 18 -6.04 -48.40 8.58
N ALA A 19 -5.59 -48.09 7.37
CA ALA A 19 -4.50 -47.14 7.24
C ALA A 19 -5.08 -45.79 7.64
N ILE A 20 -4.99 -45.48 8.92
CA ILE A 20 -5.05 -44.11 9.39
C ILE A 20 -3.93 -43.41 8.61
N HIS A 21 -4.28 -42.67 7.57
CA HIS A 21 -3.44 -41.59 7.09
C HIS A 21 -3.33 -40.63 8.28
N GLN A 22 -2.36 -40.88 9.17
CA GLN A 22 -1.74 -39.79 9.86
C GLN A 22 -1.09 -39.00 8.74
N ALA A 23 -1.81 -37.99 8.24
CA ALA A 23 -1.17 -36.91 7.54
C ALA A 23 -0.17 -36.35 8.55
N TYR A 24 1.09 -36.78 8.44
CA TYR A 24 2.16 -36.13 9.15
C TYR A 24 2.12 -34.69 8.62
N GLY A 25 1.82 -33.77 9.53
CA GLY A 25 1.95 -32.36 9.20
C GLY A 25 3.43 -32.02 9.18
N ASP A 26 3.77 -30.98 8.43
CA ASP A 26 5.00 -30.25 8.65
C ASP A 26 5.19 -29.98 10.15
N VAL A 27 6.44 -30.02 10.60
CA VAL A 27 6.77 -29.96 12.02
C VAL A 27 7.69 -28.77 12.25
N VAL A 28 7.37 -27.93 13.24
CA VAL A 28 8.26 -26.88 13.72
C VAL A 28 8.64 -27.18 15.17
N GLU A 29 9.94 -27.23 15.44
CA GLU A 29 10.50 -27.44 16.77
C GLU A 29 11.11 -26.15 17.29
N THR A 30 10.72 -25.74 18.50
CA THR A 30 11.18 -24.49 19.11
C THR A 30 12.22 -24.71 20.19
N LYS A 31 12.97 -23.66 20.52
CA LYS A 31 14.06 -23.67 21.52
C LYS A 31 13.61 -24.08 22.92
N ASN A 32 12.35 -23.86 23.26
CA ASN A 32 11.76 -24.28 24.53
C ASN A 32 11.22 -25.73 24.50
N GLY A 33 11.48 -26.49 23.43
CA GLY A 33 11.08 -27.88 23.29
C GLY A 33 9.65 -28.11 22.79
N ALA A 34 8.93 -27.06 22.37
CA ALA A 34 7.61 -27.27 21.77
C ALA A 34 7.75 -27.87 20.36
N ARG A 35 6.82 -28.78 20.04
CA ARG A 35 6.71 -29.41 18.73
C ARG A 35 5.33 -29.11 18.16
N ILE A 36 5.29 -28.28 17.13
CA ILE A 36 4.05 -27.79 16.52
C ILE A 36 3.87 -28.52 15.19
N VAL A 37 2.72 -29.18 15.02
CA VAL A 37 2.40 -29.97 13.83
C VAL A 37 1.28 -29.26 13.07
N GLY A 38 1.48 -29.08 11.76
CA GLY A 38 0.53 -28.39 10.90
C GLY A 38 1.04 -28.32 9.46
N LYS A 39 0.57 -27.36 8.67
CA LYS A 39 1.08 -27.09 7.34
C LYS A 39 1.81 -25.76 7.31
N ILE A 40 3.09 -25.74 6.97
CA ILE A 40 3.85 -24.51 6.77
C ILE A 40 3.33 -23.84 5.49
N VAL A 41 2.64 -22.72 5.67
CA VAL A 41 2.05 -21.96 4.56
C VAL A 41 3.05 -20.97 3.99
N ARG A 42 3.85 -20.34 4.87
CA ARG A 42 4.80 -19.28 4.47
C ARG A 42 5.90 -19.11 5.50
N ILE A 43 7.11 -18.80 5.05
CA ILE A 43 8.20 -18.27 5.87
C ILE A 43 8.56 -16.90 5.28
N VAL A 44 8.50 -15.84 6.08
CA VAL A 44 8.86 -14.47 5.67
C VAL A 44 9.04 -13.58 6.90
N ASP A 45 9.81 -12.51 6.79
CA ASP A 45 9.97 -11.48 7.83
C ASP A 45 10.38 -12.06 9.21
N GLY A 46 11.18 -13.13 9.20
CA GLY A 46 11.64 -13.78 10.43
C GLY A 46 10.55 -14.57 11.17
N ALA A 47 9.49 -15.00 10.49
CA ALA A 47 8.43 -15.83 11.04
C ALA A 47 8.07 -17.03 10.13
N ILE A 48 7.75 -18.16 10.76
CA ILE A 48 7.16 -19.35 10.12
C ILE A 48 5.66 -19.34 10.41
N ALA A 49 4.85 -19.19 9.37
CA ALA A 49 3.40 -19.27 9.44
C ALA A 49 2.95 -20.72 9.20
N ILE A 50 2.36 -21.33 10.22
CA ILE A 50 1.89 -22.71 10.21
C ILE A 50 0.38 -22.76 10.46
N GLU A 51 -0.35 -23.42 9.57
CA GLU A 51 -1.77 -23.69 9.72
C GLU A 51 -1.96 -24.99 10.50
N THR A 52 -2.60 -24.90 11.66
CA THR A 52 -2.90 -26.06 12.51
C THR A 52 -4.40 -26.32 12.50
N ASN A 53 -4.79 -27.59 12.64
CA ASN A 53 -6.19 -27.98 12.73
C ASN A 53 -6.85 -27.60 14.08
N TYR A 54 -6.06 -27.26 15.10
CA TYR A 54 -6.55 -27.00 16.45
C TYR A 54 -6.51 -25.52 16.87
N ALA A 55 -5.57 -24.72 16.35
CA ALA A 55 -5.41 -23.31 16.70
C ALA A 55 -5.45 -22.37 15.48
N GLY A 56 -5.78 -22.88 14.30
CA GLY A 56 -5.74 -22.12 13.06
C GLY A 56 -4.31 -21.71 12.70
N MET A 57 -4.16 -20.50 12.15
CA MET A 57 -2.86 -19.97 11.74
C MET A 57 -2.03 -19.47 12.94
N LEU A 58 -0.85 -20.05 13.12
CA LEU A 58 0.14 -19.63 14.09
C LEU A 58 1.34 -18.99 13.39
N ALA A 59 1.81 -17.86 13.92
CA ALA A 59 3.04 -17.22 13.48
C ALA A 59 4.15 -17.45 14.52
N ILE A 60 5.11 -18.29 14.20
CA ILE A 60 6.22 -18.64 15.09
C ILE A 60 7.43 -17.78 14.71
N LYS A 61 8.01 -17.07 15.68
CA LYS A 61 9.26 -16.33 15.47
C LYS A 61 10.37 -17.30 15.09
N GLN A 62 10.98 -17.10 13.93
CA GLN A 62 12.02 -17.97 13.40
C GLN A 62 13.28 -17.98 14.27
N SER A 63 13.51 -16.90 15.05
CA SER A 63 14.56 -16.87 16.07
C SER A 63 14.36 -17.89 17.19
N GLU A 64 13.14 -18.34 17.42
CA GLU A 64 12.77 -19.34 18.42
C GLU A 64 12.70 -20.76 17.84
N VAL A 65 12.93 -20.93 16.53
CA VAL A 65 12.87 -22.22 15.85
C VAL A 65 14.26 -22.86 15.83
N VAL A 66 14.33 -24.11 16.31
CA VAL A 66 15.53 -24.95 16.25
C VAL A 66 15.61 -25.65 14.89
N SER A 67 14.53 -26.32 14.50
CA SER A 67 14.43 -27.07 13.25
C SER A 67 12.99 -27.03 12.74
N PHE A 68 12.83 -27.36 11.45
CA PHE A 68 11.52 -27.70 10.92
C PHE A 68 11.67 -28.75 9.82
N SER A 69 10.60 -29.50 9.58
CA SER A 69 10.52 -30.48 8.50
C SER A 69 9.22 -30.31 7.74
N THR A 70 9.23 -30.68 6.47
CA THR A 70 8.06 -30.60 5.60
C THR A 70 7.77 -31.95 4.97
N ASP A 71 6.50 -32.23 4.75
CA ASP A 71 6.05 -33.45 4.07
C ASP A 71 6.03 -33.27 2.54
N ALA A 72 5.68 -32.07 2.09
CA ALA A 72 5.74 -31.68 0.69
C ALA A 72 6.94 -30.76 0.40
N PRO A 73 7.37 -30.64 -0.87
CA PRO A 73 8.37 -29.66 -1.25
C PRO A 73 7.91 -28.22 -0.98
N LEU A 74 8.81 -27.41 -0.40
CA LEU A 74 8.68 -25.96 -0.33
C LEU A 74 9.68 -25.31 -1.28
N ALA A 75 9.28 -24.21 -1.89
CA ALA A 75 10.22 -23.28 -2.49
C ALA A 75 10.82 -22.43 -1.37
N ILE A 76 12.15 -22.45 -1.27
CA ILE A 76 12.92 -21.80 -0.22
C ILE A 76 13.91 -20.84 -0.84
N ARG A 77 14.00 -19.64 -0.27
CA ARG A 77 15.08 -18.70 -0.55
C ARG A 77 15.95 -18.53 0.70
N LEU A 78 17.25 -18.73 0.51
CA LEU A 78 18.25 -18.53 1.55
C LEU A 78 18.75 -17.08 1.58
N ALA A 79 19.40 -16.69 2.68
CA ALA A 79 19.99 -15.37 2.85
C ALA A 79 21.04 -15.02 1.77
N SER A 80 21.64 -16.03 1.12
CA SER A 80 22.54 -15.86 -0.03
C SER A 80 21.82 -15.41 -1.32
N GLY A 81 20.48 -15.44 -1.34
CA GLY A 81 19.66 -15.27 -2.54
C GLY A 81 19.42 -16.56 -3.33
N THR A 82 20.08 -17.66 -2.97
CA THR A 82 19.87 -18.98 -3.60
C THR A 82 18.43 -19.45 -3.38
N ARG A 83 17.76 -19.82 -4.48
CA ARG A 83 16.44 -20.46 -4.47
C ARG A 83 16.60 -21.96 -4.63
N PHE A 84 15.82 -22.72 -3.87
CA PHE A 84 15.77 -24.18 -3.94
C PHE A 84 14.34 -24.66 -3.71
N ASP A 85 13.87 -25.59 -4.54
CA ASP A 85 12.56 -26.21 -4.36
C ASP A 85 12.80 -27.64 -3.87
N GLY A 86 12.30 -27.97 -2.67
CA GLY A 86 12.61 -29.26 -2.07
C GLY A 86 11.96 -29.52 -0.74
N GLN A 87 11.98 -30.79 -0.33
CA GLN A 87 11.52 -31.22 0.99
C GLN A 87 12.53 -30.82 2.04
N VAL A 88 12.08 -30.31 3.19
CA VAL A 88 12.94 -29.97 4.31
C VAL A 88 12.93 -31.09 5.34
N THR A 89 14.09 -31.53 5.76
CA THR A 89 14.26 -32.44 6.90
C THR A 89 15.06 -31.76 7.99
N GLY A 90 14.61 -31.91 9.24
CA GLY A 90 15.37 -31.49 10.40
C GLY A 90 16.53 -32.44 10.66
N GLY A 91 17.71 -31.88 10.95
CA GLY A 91 18.92 -32.61 11.31
C GLY A 91 19.41 -32.28 12.73
N PRO A 92 20.49 -32.94 13.19
CA PRO A 92 21.08 -32.68 14.50
C PRO A 92 21.51 -31.20 14.65
N GLU A 93 21.49 -30.71 15.89
CA GLU A 93 22.00 -29.37 16.24
C GLU A 93 21.33 -28.19 15.50
N GLY A 94 20.08 -28.36 15.05
CA GLY A 94 19.32 -27.31 14.36
C GLY A 94 19.72 -27.11 12.89
N ALA A 95 20.49 -28.04 12.33
CA ALA A 95 20.68 -28.14 10.89
C ALA A 95 19.35 -28.51 10.22
N ILE A 96 19.15 -28.01 9.01
CA ILE A 96 18.09 -28.47 8.12
C ILE A 96 18.73 -28.86 6.78
N GLN A 97 18.22 -29.92 6.17
CA GLN A 97 18.58 -30.33 4.83
C GLN A 97 17.39 -30.07 3.90
N ILE A 98 17.65 -29.43 2.78
CA ILE A 98 16.66 -29.18 1.72
C ILE A 98 17.02 -30.11 0.56
N ALA A 99 16.16 -31.10 0.29
CA ALA A 99 16.34 -32.07 -0.79
C ALA A 99 15.44 -31.71 -1.97
N GLY A 100 16.05 -31.29 -3.08
CA GLY A 100 15.39 -30.99 -4.35
C GLY A 100 15.84 -31.93 -5.46
N GLU A 101 15.32 -31.71 -6.67
CA GLU A 101 15.63 -32.53 -7.85
C GLU A 101 17.11 -32.43 -8.25
N ASP A 102 17.68 -31.22 -8.17
CA ASP A 102 19.06 -30.93 -8.57
C ASP A 102 20.11 -31.22 -7.46
N GLY A 103 19.68 -31.72 -6.29
CA GLY A 103 20.59 -32.09 -5.20
C GLY A 103 20.09 -31.70 -3.81
N THR A 104 21.00 -31.68 -2.83
CA THR A 104 20.68 -31.35 -1.43
C THR A 104 21.52 -30.19 -0.91
N ILE A 105 20.89 -29.29 -0.14
CA ILE A 105 21.58 -28.21 0.56
C ILE A 105 21.42 -28.39 2.07
N ASN A 106 22.53 -28.32 2.80
CA ASN A 106 22.53 -28.24 4.26
C ASN A 106 22.63 -26.78 4.71
N THR A 107 21.73 -26.37 5.60
CA THR A 107 21.66 -25.00 6.12
C THR A 107 21.05 -25.00 7.53
N THR A 108 20.64 -23.85 8.04
CA THR A 108 19.93 -23.71 9.33
C THR A 108 18.60 -23.01 9.11
N ALA A 109 17.65 -23.22 10.02
CA ALA A 109 16.35 -22.55 9.97
C ALA A 109 16.50 -21.02 9.88
N THR A 110 17.49 -20.43 10.55
CA THR A 110 17.76 -18.98 10.56
C THR A 110 18.27 -18.41 9.23
N LYS A 111 18.84 -19.25 8.35
CA LYS A 111 19.33 -18.82 7.03
C LYS A 111 18.25 -18.84 5.95
N VAL A 112 17.08 -19.41 6.24
CA VAL A 112 15.91 -19.37 5.36
C VAL A 112 15.25 -18.00 5.49
N VAL A 113 15.35 -17.15 4.48
CA VAL A 113 14.75 -15.80 4.53
C VAL A 113 13.33 -15.78 3.97
N ALA A 114 12.98 -16.75 3.12
CA ALA A 114 11.62 -16.94 2.66
C ALA A 114 11.33 -18.40 2.31
N GLY A 115 10.06 -18.79 2.45
CA GLY A 115 9.54 -20.12 2.14
C GLY A 115 8.08 -20.04 1.72
N TRP A 116 7.70 -20.77 0.68
CA TRP A 116 6.33 -20.79 0.14
C TRP A 116 6.07 -22.11 -0.61
N ALA A 117 4.81 -22.35 -1.00
CA ALA A 117 4.45 -23.56 -1.74
C ALA A 117 5.29 -23.72 -3.01
N ALA A 118 5.86 -24.92 -3.23
CA ALA A 118 6.63 -25.21 -4.44
C ALA A 118 5.79 -25.01 -5.71
N GLY A 119 6.44 -24.60 -6.80
CA GLY A 119 5.79 -24.28 -8.08
C GLY A 119 5.07 -22.92 -8.12
N VAL A 120 4.92 -22.22 -6.99
CA VAL A 120 4.41 -20.85 -6.97
C VAL A 120 5.54 -19.86 -7.21
N LYS A 121 5.23 -18.78 -7.93
CA LYS A 121 6.20 -17.70 -8.21
C LYS A 121 6.69 -17.09 -6.89
N ASP A 122 7.98 -16.77 -6.86
CA ASP A 122 8.62 -16.15 -5.71
C ASP A 122 7.85 -14.88 -5.28
N PRO A 123 7.39 -14.79 -4.00
CA PRO A 123 6.63 -13.65 -3.53
C PRO A 123 7.37 -12.31 -3.66
N ALA A 124 8.69 -12.28 -3.56
CA ALA A 124 9.43 -11.04 -3.77
C ALA A 124 9.47 -10.65 -5.24
N ILE A 125 9.57 -11.62 -6.17
CA ILE A 125 9.47 -11.31 -7.60
C ILE A 125 8.05 -10.86 -7.95
N THR A 126 7.04 -11.52 -7.38
CA THR A 126 5.62 -11.14 -7.54
C THR A 126 5.37 -9.72 -7.01
N ALA A 127 6.00 -9.35 -5.89
CA ALA A 127 5.90 -7.99 -5.36
C ALA A 127 6.54 -6.93 -6.27
N LEU A 128 7.52 -7.29 -7.12
CA LEU A 128 8.09 -6.40 -8.13
C LEU A 128 7.18 -6.19 -9.34
N GLU A 129 6.16 -7.03 -9.53
CA GLU A 129 5.27 -6.91 -10.67
C GLU A 129 4.46 -5.64 -10.58
N ARG A 130 4.48 -4.89 -11.67
CA ARG A 130 3.82 -3.59 -11.77
C ARG A 130 2.34 -3.80 -12.04
N HIS A 131 1.55 -3.57 -11.01
CA HIS A 131 0.09 -3.57 -11.08
C HIS A 131 -0.44 -2.15 -10.89
N TRP A 132 -1.46 -1.80 -11.65
CA TRP A 132 -2.18 -0.56 -11.45
C TRP A 132 -3.29 -0.73 -10.42
N SER A 133 -3.55 0.34 -9.71
CA SER A 133 -4.74 0.53 -8.90
C SER A 133 -5.34 1.87 -9.27
N TYR A 134 -6.65 1.90 -9.39
CA TYR A 134 -7.38 3.04 -9.89
C TYR A 134 -8.39 3.51 -8.86
N GLU A 135 -8.58 4.83 -8.79
CA GLU A 135 -9.61 5.46 -7.97
C GLU A 135 -10.38 6.47 -8.81
N ALA A 136 -11.70 6.48 -8.66
CA ALA A 136 -12.59 7.52 -9.12
C ALA A 136 -13.34 8.12 -7.93
N ALA A 137 -13.43 9.44 -7.87
CA ALA A 137 -13.99 10.16 -6.74
C ALA A 137 -14.98 11.21 -7.23
N VAL A 138 -16.09 11.37 -6.49
CA VAL A 138 -17.12 12.38 -6.79
C VAL A 138 -17.62 13.04 -5.51
N ASP A 139 -17.79 14.36 -5.58
CA ASP A 139 -18.36 15.20 -4.54
C ASP A 139 -19.56 15.93 -5.12
N ILE A 140 -20.64 16.03 -4.35
CA ILE A 140 -21.83 16.81 -4.72
C ILE A 140 -22.28 17.57 -3.48
N THR A 141 -22.48 18.87 -3.63
CA THR A 141 -23.06 19.76 -2.62
C THR A 141 -24.10 20.67 -3.27
N GLY A 142 -25.16 21.01 -2.55
CA GLY A 142 -26.25 21.80 -3.12
C GLY A 142 -27.09 22.53 -2.07
N LYS A 143 -27.70 23.64 -2.50
CA LYS A 143 -28.63 24.46 -1.73
C LYS A 143 -29.65 25.08 -2.67
N THR A 144 -30.91 25.12 -2.24
CA THR A 144 -32.00 25.75 -3.00
C THR A 144 -32.89 26.60 -2.08
N GLY A 145 -33.69 27.50 -2.67
CA GLY A 145 -34.68 28.33 -1.97
C GLY A 145 -34.26 29.80 -1.90
N ASN A 146 -33.92 30.31 -0.71
CA ASN A 146 -33.50 31.71 -0.54
C ASN A 146 -32.14 32.02 -1.21
N LYS A 147 -31.34 30.98 -1.45
CA LYS A 147 -30.02 31.00 -2.06
C LYS A 147 -29.86 29.75 -2.89
N GLU A 148 -29.19 29.88 -4.03
CA GLU A 148 -29.00 28.78 -4.98
C GLU A 148 -27.52 28.44 -5.05
N GLN A 149 -27.17 27.17 -4.84
CA GLN A 149 -25.80 26.70 -4.95
C GLN A 149 -25.75 25.28 -5.49
N LEU A 150 -24.80 25.02 -6.38
CA LEU A 150 -24.41 23.69 -6.80
C LEU A 150 -22.89 23.62 -6.85
N GLY A 151 -22.31 22.64 -6.14
CA GLY A 151 -20.90 22.30 -6.19
C GLY A 151 -20.72 20.85 -6.58
N THR A 152 -19.78 20.60 -7.49
CA THR A 152 -19.43 19.27 -7.96
C THR A 152 -17.92 19.17 -8.10
N ALA A 153 -17.34 18.10 -7.58
CA ALA A 153 -15.95 17.77 -7.85
C ALA A 153 -15.83 16.34 -8.36
N ALA A 154 -14.89 16.10 -9.26
CA ALA A 154 -14.55 14.78 -9.74
C ALA A 154 -13.03 14.61 -9.75
N ALA A 155 -12.56 13.41 -9.39
CA ALA A 155 -11.14 13.09 -9.40
C ALA A 155 -10.88 11.67 -9.90
N LEU A 156 -9.76 11.50 -10.61
CA LEU A 156 -9.24 10.20 -11.02
C LEU A 156 -7.80 10.06 -10.51
N ARG A 157 -7.43 8.87 -10.08
CA ARG A 157 -6.05 8.53 -9.72
C ARG A 157 -5.70 7.14 -10.23
N ALA A 158 -4.53 7.02 -10.85
CA ALA A 158 -3.92 5.74 -11.19
C ALA A 158 -2.60 5.63 -10.42
N THR A 159 -2.43 4.55 -9.66
CA THR A 159 -1.23 4.29 -8.84
C THR A 159 -0.66 2.93 -9.20
N MET A 160 0.59 2.93 -9.67
CA MET A 160 1.43 1.73 -9.76
C MET A 160 2.39 1.75 -8.58
N LYS A 161 2.35 0.72 -7.75
CA LYS A 161 3.18 0.66 -6.54
C LYS A 161 3.83 -0.71 -6.40
N THR A 162 5.15 -0.71 -6.25
CA THR A 162 5.98 -1.86 -5.89
C THR A 162 6.70 -1.56 -4.55
N PRO A 163 7.45 -2.51 -3.98
CA PRO A 163 8.34 -2.21 -2.85
C PRO A 163 9.42 -1.15 -3.16
N GLN A 164 9.82 -1.02 -4.43
CA GLN A 164 10.91 -0.15 -4.88
C GLN A 164 10.41 1.20 -5.38
N ASP A 165 9.26 1.25 -6.03
CA ASP A 165 8.80 2.48 -6.66
C ASP A 165 7.29 2.69 -6.57
N THR A 166 6.90 3.96 -6.69
CA THR A 166 5.51 4.38 -6.78
C THR A 166 5.41 5.40 -7.89
N LEU A 167 4.59 5.12 -8.90
CA LEU A 167 4.21 6.03 -9.96
C LEU A 167 2.73 6.35 -9.82
N GLN A 168 2.40 7.63 -9.78
CA GLN A 168 1.02 8.10 -9.68
C GLN A 168 0.72 9.09 -10.79
N PHE A 169 -0.46 8.93 -11.38
CA PHE A 169 -1.11 9.93 -12.19
C PHE A 169 -2.40 10.33 -11.48
N TYR A 170 -2.71 11.61 -11.45
CA TYR A 170 -3.97 12.09 -10.88
C TYR A 170 -4.49 13.30 -11.64
N THR A 171 -5.80 13.45 -11.64
CA THR A 171 -6.47 14.65 -12.12
C THR A 171 -7.71 14.92 -11.28
N ALA A 172 -8.05 16.19 -11.13
CA ALA A 172 -9.27 16.62 -10.46
C ALA A 172 -9.84 17.87 -11.13
N TYR A 173 -11.16 17.97 -11.13
CA TYR A 173 -11.89 19.17 -11.52
C TYR A 173 -12.90 19.50 -10.42
N ASP A 174 -12.89 20.75 -9.97
CA ASP A 174 -13.84 21.28 -8.99
C ASP A 174 -14.56 22.49 -9.60
N ARG A 175 -15.88 22.48 -9.48
CA ARG A 175 -16.74 23.54 -9.96
C ARG A 175 -17.85 23.80 -8.97
N GLN A 176 -17.98 25.06 -8.58
CA GLN A 176 -19.06 25.53 -7.74
C GLN A 176 -19.65 26.83 -8.28
N VAL A 177 -20.98 26.89 -8.32
CA VAL A 177 -21.76 28.07 -8.66
C VAL A 177 -22.66 28.40 -7.49
N ALA A 178 -22.61 29.64 -7.01
CA ALA A 178 -23.45 30.18 -5.95
C ALA A 178 -24.11 31.47 -6.46
N ASP A 179 -25.44 31.55 -6.40
CA ASP A 179 -26.26 32.67 -6.88
C ASP A 179 -25.90 33.15 -8.31
N GLY A 180 -25.59 32.20 -9.20
CA GLY A 180 -25.21 32.48 -10.60
C GLY A 180 -23.75 32.89 -10.82
N ALA A 181 -22.97 33.12 -9.76
CA ALA A 181 -21.54 33.39 -9.83
C ALA A 181 -20.71 32.12 -9.56
N LYS A 182 -19.59 31.96 -10.26
CA LYS A 182 -18.65 30.87 -9.98
C LYS A 182 -17.87 31.17 -8.72
N SER A 183 -17.90 30.26 -7.75
CA SER A 183 -17.07 30.32 -6.54
C SER A 183 -15.96 29.26 -6.53
N ALA A 184 -15.99 28.29 -7.45
CA ALA A 184 -14.86 27.42 -7.78
C ALA A 184 -14.92 27.06 -9.27
N ASP A 185 -13.77 27.05 -9.93
CA ASP A 185 -13.59 26.54 -11.31
C ASP A 185 -12.09 26.22 -11.48
N GLN A 186 -11.70 25.08 -10.92
CA GLN A 186 -10.32 24.66 -10.77
C GLN A 186 -10.12 23.30 -11.43
N PHE A 187 -9.03 23.17 -12.19
CA PHE A 187 -8.56 21.91 -12.74
C PHE A 187 -7.12 21.68 -12.30
N LYS A 188 -6.78 20.42 -12.05
CA LYS A 188 -5.38 20.01 -11.92
C LYS A 188 -5.15 18.62 -12.51
N ALA A 189 -3.94 18.41 -13.00
CA ALA A 189 -3.42 17.11 -13.37
C ALA A 189 -1.95 17.03 -12.96
N GLY A 190 -1.50 15.86 -12.53
CA GLY A 190 -0.13 15.69 -12.13
C GLY A 190 0.37 14.25 -12.21
N VAL A 191 1.68 14.14 -12.21
CA VAL A 191 2.45 12.91 -12.13
C VAL A 191 3.42 12.99 -10.95
N ASP A 192 3.54 11.91 -10.20
CA ASP A 192 4.49 11.78 -9.09
C ASP A 192 5.17 10.42 -9.19
N TYR A 193 6.49 10.43 -9.38
CA TYR A 193 7.31 9.23 -9.35
C TYR A 193 8.27 9.30 -8.15
N GLN A 194 8.27 8.24 -7.35
CA GLN A 194 9.22 8.04 -6.25
C GLN A 194 9.87 6.67 -6.39
N ASN A 195 11.19 6.61 -6.21
CA ASN A 195 11.96 5.36 -6.19
C ASN A 195 12.78 5.25 -4.90
N ASN A 196 12.51 4.22 -4.11
CA ASN A 196 13.14 3.85 -2.85
C ASN A 196 14.41 3.03 -3.12
N PHE A 197 15.52 3.72 -3.39
CA PHE A 197 16.77 3.06 -3.77
C PHE A 197 17.56 2.46 -2.60
N SER A 198 17.30 2.88 -1.35
CA SER A 198 17.97 2.31 -0.17
C SER A 198 17.14 2.42 1.10
N GLY A 199 16.46 1.34 1.48
CA GLY A 199 15.73 1.25 2.75
C GLY A 199 14.64 2.32 2.93
N LYS A 200 15.01 3.42 3.60
CA LYS A 200 14.14 4.58 3.89
C LYS A 200 14.40 5.78 2.98
N THR A 201 15.44 5.76 2.15
CA THR A 201 15.77 6.88 1.25
C THR A 201 15.19 6.66 -0.13
N SER A 202 14.68 7.73 -0.71
CA SER A 202 14.14 7.75 -2.06
C SER A 202 14.62 8.97 -2.84
N TRP A 203 14.56 8.91 -4.16
CA TRP A 203 14.52 10.10 -4.99
C TRP A 203 13.10 10.24 -5.58
N TYR A 204 12.72 11.45 -5.95
CA TYR A 204 11.44 11.71 -6.58
C TYR A 204 11.55 12.74 -7.70
N VAL A 205 10.61 12.64 -8.65
CA VAL A 205 10.31 13.65 -9.66
C VAL A 205 8.79 13.79 -9.70
N ARG A 206 8.30 15.02 -9.71
CA ARG A 206 6.88 15.32 -9.81
C ARG A 206 6.64 16.51 -10.73
N ASP A 207 5.47 16.52 -11.33
CA ASP A 207 4.95 17.64 -12.10
C ASP A 207 3.44 17.75 -11.83
N GLU A 208 2.96 18.94 -11.54
CA GLU A 208 1.53 19.23 -11.43
C GLU A 208 1.24 20.53 -12.18
N GLY A 209 0.18 20.53 -12.98
CA GLY A 209 -0.29 21.75 -13.62
C GLY A 209 -1.81 21.78 -13.73
N GLY A 210 -2.34 22.95 -14.03
CA GLY A 210 -3.77 23.17 -14.00
C GLY A 210 -4.16 24.62 -14.19
N PHE A 211 -5.38 24.95 -13.79
CA PHE A 211 -5.87 26.32 -13.77
C PHE A 211 -6.76 26.53 -12.54
N ASP A 212 -6.90 27.79 -12.13
CA ASP A 212 -7.89 28.21 -11.14
C ASP A 212 -8.46 29.55 -11.56
N ARG A 213 -9.64 29.50 -12.18
CA ARG A 213 -10.25 30.69 -12.78
C ARG A 213 -10.79 31.66 -11.73
N VAL A 214 -11.01 31.21 -10.50
CA VAL A 214 -11.48 32.06 -9.40
C VAL A 214 -10.31 32.84 -8.82
N LYS A 215 -9.11 32.24 -8.79
CA LYS A 215 -7.85 32.90 -8.43
C LYS A 215 -7.18 33.66 -9.58
N ASP A 216 -7.89 33.80 -10.70
CA ASP A 216 -7.41 34.46 -11.91
C ASP A 216 -6.18 33.80 -12.57
N ILE A 217 -5.94 32.51 -12.28
CA ILE A 217 -4.85 31.70 -12.82
C ILE A 217 -5.35 30.97 -14.08
N ASP A 218 -4.79 31.33 -15.23
CA ASP A 218 -5.08 30.66 -16.52
C ASP A 218 -4.34 29.35 -16.69
N LEU A 219 -3.10 29.31 -16.19
CA LEU A 219 -2.26 28.14 -16.20
C LEU A 219 -1.28 28.23 -15.03
N TYR A 220 -1.14 27.16 -14.27
CA TYR A 220 0.00 26.98 -13.38
C TYR A 220 0.71 25.66 -13.69
N ASN A 221 1.98 25.60 -13.33
CA ASN A 221 2.78 24.39 -13.32
C ASN A 221 3.81 24.44 -12.18
N ILE A 222 4.01 23.30 -11.52
CA ILE A 222 5.06 23.09 -10.53
C ILE A 222 5.75 21.77 -10.84
N ALA A 223 6.92 21.86 -11.46
CA ALA A 223 7.84 20.74 -11.64
C ALA A 223 8.84 20.70 -10.48
N ALA A 224 9.13 19.52 -9.94
CA ALA A 224 10.10 19.38 -8.86
C ALA A 224 10.82 18.03 -8.89
N ALA A 225 12.05 18.03 -8.39
CA ALA A 225 12.84 16.82 -8.19
C ALA A 225 13.70 16.94 -6.93
N GLY A 226 13.93 15.82 -6.25
CA GLY A 226 14.71 15.82 -5.03
C GLY A 226 14.80 14.46 -4.35
N PHE A 227 15.03 14.52 -3.04
CA PHE A 227 15.17 13.34 -2.21
C PHE A 227 14.03 13.23 -1.20
N GLY A 228 13.68 12.00 -0.85
CA GLY A 228 12.71 11.67 0.18
C GLY A 228 13.32 10.77 1.25
N TYR A 229 12.71 10.83 2.42
CA TYR A 229 13.07 9.99 3.56
C TYR A 229 11.80 9.52 4.27
N ASP A 230 11.64 8.21 4.40
CA ASP A 230 10.62 7.57 5.24
C ASP A 230 11.00 7.72 6.72
N VAL A 231 10.63 8.85 7.33
CA VAL A 231 10.79 9.11 8.77
C VAL A 231 10.17 7.97 9.58
N ILE A 232 8.96 7.56 9.20
CA ILE A 232 8.27 6.38 9.75
C ILE A 232 8.03 5.39 8.61
N LYS A 233 8.42 4.12 8.82
CA LYS A 233 8.16 3.01 7.91
C LYS A 233 7.79 1.78 8.73
N ALA A 234 6.50 1.57 8.92
CA ALA A 234 5.92 0.50 9.72
C ALA A 234 4.73 -0.14 8.99
N PRO A 235 4.30 -1.37 9.36
CA PRO A 235 3.24 -2.09 8.64
C PRO A 235 1.91 -1.32 8.48
N LYS A 236 1.57 -0.44 9.42
CA LYS A 236 0.34 0.36 9.42
C LYS A 236 0.57 1.87 9.32
N GLN A 237 1.82 2.33 9.26
CA GLN A 237 2.12 3.77 9.28
C GLN A 237 3.34 4.08 8.43
N ILE A 238 3.19 5.03 7.52
CA ILE A 238 4.28 5.56 6.71
C ILE A 238 4.23 7.09 6.79
N LEU A 239 5.37 7.70 7.11
CA LEU A 239 5.57 9.14 7.05
C LEU A 239 6.79 9.40 6.19
N THR A 240 6.58 9.96 5.01
CA THR A 240 7.64 10.34 4.09
C THR A 240 7.76 11.85 4.05
N THR A 241 8.96 12.37 4.28
CA THR A 241 9.32 13.78 4.06
C THR A 241 10.15 13.90 2.79
N ARG A 242 9.96 14.98 2.03
CA ARG A 242 10.68 15.25 0.78
C ARG A 242 11.29 16.65 0.82
N ALA A 243 12.45 16.79 0.23
CA ALA A 243 13.13 18.06 0.02
C ALA A 243 13.84 18.03 -1.35
N GLY A 244 13.70 19.12 -2.11
CA GLY A 244 14.21 19.19 -3.48
C GLY A 244 14.19 20.59 -4.04
N PHE A 245 14.39 20.66 -5.35
CA PHE A 245 14.30 21.89 -6.13
C PHE A 245 13.02 21.88 -6.94
N SER A 246 12.45 23.05 -7.17
CA SER A 246 11.25 23.25 -7.97
C SER A 246 11.47 24.30 -9.06
N PHE A 247 10.62 24.24 -10.07
CA PHE A 247 10.36 25.32 -10.99
C PHE A 247 8.85 25.58 -11.02
N ARG A 248 8.46 26.83 -10.75
CA ARG A 248 7.06 27.27 -10.70
C ARG A 248 6.77 28.20 -11.88
N TYR A 249 5.65 27.94 -12.54
CA TYR A 249 5.02 28.86 -13.48
C TYR A 249 3.58 29.14 -13.02
N GLU A 250 3.18 30.41 -12.97
CA GLU A 250 1.80 30.83 -12.75
C GLU A 250 1.50 31.99 -13.71
N GLY A 251 0.58 31.78 -14.64
CA GLY A 251 0.09 32.78 -15.58
C GLY A 251 -1.25 33.35 -15.11
N TYR A 252 -1.32 34.67 -14.99
CA TYR A 252 -2.53 35.38 -14.53
C TYR A 252 -3.25 36.09 -15.69
N ARG A 253 -4.58 36.17 -15.65
CA ARG A 253 -5.34 36.92 -16.68
C ARG A 253 -5.24 38.42 -16.49
N ASN A 254 -5.30 38.87 -15.24
CA ASN A 254 -5.23 40.27 -14.90
C ASN A 254 -3.80 40.75 -15.10
N PRO A 255 -3.54 41.64 -16.07
CA PRO A 255 -2.18 42.08 -16.41
C PRO A 255 -1.51 42.91 -15.32
N VAL A 256 -2.23 43.26 -14.25
CA VAL A 256 -1.67 43.92 -13.05
C VAL A 256 -0.98 42.91 -12.13
N THR A 257 -1.32 41.62 -12.22
CA THR A 257 -0.64 40.56 -11.47
C THR A 257 0.52 40.04 -12.30
N ASP A 258 1.74 40.13 -11.78
CA ASP A 258 2.90 39.61 -12.47
C ASP A 258 2.85 38.08 -12.54
N ASP A 259 3.15 37.53 -13.71
CA ASP A 259 3.35 36.10 -13.89
C ASP A 259 4.53 35.61 -13.04
N VAL A 260 4.38 34.44 -12.42
CA VAL A 260 5.48 33.77 -11.73
C VAL A 260 6.20 32.87 -12.71
N LYS A 261 7.52 33.00 -12.79
CA LYS A 261 8.39 32.07 -13.52
C LYS A 261 9.71 31.92 -12.77
N SER A 262 9.73 31.01 -11.79
CA SER A 262 10.77 31.04 -10.76
C SER A 262 11.25 29.66 -10.38
N ALA A 263 12.57 29.52 -10.23
CA ALA A 263 13.16 28.37 -9.56
C ALA A 263 13.00 28.52 -8.04
N GLY A 264 12.96 27.40 -7.33
CA GLY A 264 12.72 27.41 -5.89
C GLY A 264 13.07 26.10 -5.20
N LEU A 265 12.57 25.97 -3.98
CA LEU A 265 12.65 24.73 -3.21
C LEU A 265 11.32 23.98 -3.30
N ASP A 266 11.38 22.68 -3.04
CA ASP A 266 10.19 21.84 -2.87
C ASP A 266 10.32 21.09 -1.55
N PHE A 267 9.35 21.29 -0.65
CA PHE A 267 9.23 20.51 0.56
C PHE A 267 7.90 19.76 0.57
N GLY A 268 7.93 18.49 0.93
CA GLY A 268 6.74 17.64 0.95
C GLY A 268 6.65 16.80 2.21
N LEU A 269 5.44 16.54 2.67
CA LEU A 269 5.12 15.58 3.72
C LEU A 269 3.94 14.73 3.25
N ALA A 270 4.10 13.42 3.26
CA ALA A 270 3.07 12.44 2.96
C ALA A 270 2.98 11.44 4.12
N HIS A 271 1.83 11.42 4.80
CA HIS A 271 1.56 10.56 5.93
C HIS A 271 0.35 9.67 5.65
N GLU A 272 0.51 8.38 5.88
CA GLU A 272 -0.56 7.39 5.85
C GLU A 272 -0.56 6.59 7.14
N LEU A 273 -1.71 6.50 7.80
CA LEU A 273 -1.93 5.70 9.00
C LEU A 273 -3.18 4.84 8.82
N THR A 274 -3.00 3.52 8.84
CA THR A 274 -4.06 2.53 8.62
C THR A 274 -4.55 1.98 9.95
N PHE A 275 -5.82 2.20 10.25
CA PHE A 275 -6.57 1.58 11.35
C PHE A 275 -7.25 0.30 10.88
N GLU A 276 -8.02 -0.36 11.74
CA GLU A 276 -8.78 -1.56 11.35
C GLU A 276 -9.85 -1.25 10.29
N ASN A 277 -10.60 -0.17 10.49
CA ASN A 277 -11.74 0.20 9.63
C ASN A 277 -11.63 1.62 9.07
N ALA A 278 -10.43 2.18 9.00
CA ALA A 278 -10.21 3.50 8.43
C ALA A 278 -8.74 3.69 8.03
N LYS A 279 -8.48 4.70 7.20
CA LYS A 279 -7.14 5.20 6.91
C LYS A 279 -7.12 6.72 7.04
N LEU A 280 -6.17 7.25 7.81
CA LEU A 280 -5.88 8.69 7.85
C LEU A 280 -4.77 8.98 6.85
N VAL A 281 -5.00 9.98 5.98
CA VAL A 281 -4.02 10.47 5.02
C VAL A 281 -3.81 11.96 5.28
N ASN A 282 -2.54 12.39 5.30
CA ASN A 282 -2.18 13.81 5.38
C ASN A 282 -1.12 14.08 4.30
N ARG A 283 -1.30 15.16 3.56
CA ARG A 283 -0.39 15.64 2.53
C ARG A 283 -0.15 17.12 2.75
N LEU A 284 1.10 17.52 2.66
CA LEU A 284 1.52 18.92 2.73
C LEU A 284 2.60 19.15 1.67
N SER A 285 2.52 20.25 0.94
CA SER A 285 3.59 20.74 0.08
C SER A 285 3.83 22.22 0.35
N PHE A 286 5.11 22.61 0.42
CA PHE A 286 5.55 24.00 0.60
C PHE A 286 6.62 24.30 -0.46
N VAL A 287 6.35 25.30 -1.31
CA VAL A 287 7.15 25.56 -2.51
C VAL A 287 7.52 27.05 -2.60
N PRO A 288 8.58 27.49 -1.90
CA PRO A 288 9.05 28.87 -1.97
C PRO A 288 9.94 29.14 -3.19
N SER A 289 9.90 30.36 -3.71
CA SER A 289 10.77 30.86 -4.78
C SER A 289 12.15 31.28 -4.23
N PHE A 290 13.20 31.17 -5.06
CA PHE A 290 14.51 31.73 -4.77
C PHE A 290 14.62 33.24 -5.04
N GLU A 291 13.83 33.77 -5.96
CA GLU A 291 13.84 35.20 -6.29
C GLU A 291 13.24 36.00 -5.14
N ASP A 292 12.17 35.48 -4.52
CA ASP A 292 11.58 35.98 -3.30
C ASP A 292 11.06 34.82 -2.44
N PHE A 293 11.71 34.53 -1.32
CA PHE A 293 11.25 33.51 -0.37
C PHE A 293 9.89 33.86 0.28
N GLY A 294 9.47 35.13 0.21
CA GLY A 294 8.13 35.59 0.56
C GLY A 294 7.06 35.16 -0.44
N ASN A 295 7.43 34.81 -1.68
CA ASN A 295 6.55 34.23 -2.69
C ASN A 295 6.61 32.69 -2.64
N TYR A 296 5.53 32.08 -2.13
CA TYR A 296 5.43 30.64 -1.97
C TYR A 296 4.00 30.13 -2.11
N ARG A 297 3.89 28.85 -2.46
CA ARG A 297 2.65 28.07 -2.36
C ARG A 297 2.73 27.11 -1.19
N LEU A 298 1.61 26.95 -0.50
CA LEU A 298 1.44 25.91 0.51
C LEU A 298 0.12 25.18 0.23
N THR A 299 0.18 23.88 -0.03
CA THR A 299 -1.01 23.04 -0.18
C THR A 299 -1.06 22.00 0.93
N HIS A 300 -2.25 21.77 1.47
CA HIS A 300 -2.50 20.81 2.52
C HIS A 300 -3.78 20.03 2.20
N GLU A 301 -3.77 18.72 2.43
CA GLU A 301 -4.96 17.88 2.37
C GLU A 301 -4.87 16.82 3.46
N SER A 302 -5.90 16.75 4.31
CA SER A 302 -6.02 15.71 5.33
C SER A 302 -7.41 15.11 5.30
N PHE A 303 -7.50 13.78 5.26
CA PHE A 303 -8.78 13.08 5.22
C PHE A 303 -8.74 11.73 5.92
N TYR A 304 -9.89 11.35 6.46
CA TYR A 304 -10.20 9.97 6.81
C TYR A 304 -10.86 9.28 5.63
N GLU A 305 -10.41 8.07 5.36
CA GLU A 305 -10.99 7.16 4.38
C GLU A 305 -11.61 5.98 5.13
N ILE A 306 -12.90 5.75 4.91
CA ILE A 306 -13.72 4.74 5.58
C ILE A 306 -14.26 3.78 4.52
N PRO A 307 -13.92 2.47 4.55
CA PRO A 307 -14.48 1.50 3.64
C PRO A 307 -15.99 1.33 3.88
N LEU A 308 -16.76 1.19 2.79
CA LEU A 308 -18.19 0.88 2.84
C LEU A 308 -18.41 -0.64 2.74
N VAL A 309 -19.66 -1.07 2.89
CA VAL A 309 -20.07 -2.49 2.88
C VAL A 309 -19.59 -3.23 1.63
N ALA A 310 -19.60 -2.55 0.48
CA ALA A 310 -18.93 -3.03 -0.72
C ALA A 310 -17.46 -2.57 -0.70
N PRO A 311 -16.47 -3.49 -0.67
CA PRO A 311 -15.06 -3.16 -0.41
C PRO A 311 -14.42 -2.25 -1.48
N SER A 312 -15.01 -2.19 -2.68
CA SER A 312 -14.59 -1.28 -3.74
C SER A 312 -15.01 0.17 -3.50
N TRP A 313 -15.94 0.42 -2.58
CA TRP A 313 -16.43 1.76 -2.27
C TRP A 313 -15.91 2.26 -0.93
N LYS A 314 -15.57 3.55 -0.88
CA LYS A 314 -15.09 4.21 0.33
C LYS A 314 -15.69 5.60 0.44
N LEU A 315 -15.81 6.09 1.67
CA LEU A 315 -16.15 7.47 1.97
C LEU A 315 -14.89 8.19 2.44
N ARG A 316 -14.58 9.35 1.86
CA ARG A 316 -13.53 10.26 2.33
C ARG A 316 -14.15 11.49 2.96
N ILE A 317 -13.75 11.82 4.18
CA ILE A 317 -14.16 13.05 4.87
C ILE A 317 -12.89 13.78 5.23
N GLY A 318 -12.77 15.04 4.83
CA GLY A 318 -11.52 15.76 4.97
C GLY A 318 -11.60 17.26 4.81
N VAL A 319 -10.42 17.86 4.91
CA VAL A 319 -10.16 19.28 4.73
C VAL A 319 -8.95 19.44 3.83
N SER A 320 -9.01 20.41 2.92
CA SER A 320 -7.87 20.84 2.13
C SER A 320 -7.69 22.34 2.21
N ASN A 321 -6.45 22.80 2.28
CA ASN A 321 -6.08 24.21 2.23
C ASN A 321 -5.18 24.46 1.02
N ASP A 322 -5.44 25.55 0.31
CA ASP A 322 -4.57 26.06 -0.75
C ASP A 322 -4.22 27.51 -0.46
N TYR A 323 -2.95 27.75 -0.15
CA TYR A 323 -2.43 29.04 0.25
C TYR A 323 -1.46 29.59 -0.79
N ASN A 324 -1.72 30.83 -1.23
CA ASN A 324 -0.83 31.66 -2.02
C ASN A 324 -0.39 32.85 -1.17
N SER A 325 0.92 33.02 -0.97
CA SER A 325 1.43 34.13 -0.14
C SER A 325 1.31 35.50 -0.82
N GLN A 326 1.30 35.53 -2.15
CA GLN A 326 1.24 36.74 -2.97
C GLN A 326 0.22 36.54 -4.12
N PRO A 327 -1.08 36.43 -3.82
CA PRO A 327 -2.10 36.29 -4.85
C PRO A 327 -2.33 37.63 -5.56
N GLY A 328 -2.98 37.58 -6.72
CA GLY A 328 -3.39 38.78 -7.45
C GLY A 328 -4.35 39.68 -6.66
N PRO A 329 -4.52 40.96 -7.04
CA PRO A 329 -5.39 41.90 -6.34
C PRO A 329 -6.83 41.39 -6.21
N GLY A 330 -7.39 41.47 -5.00
CA GLY A 330 -8.77 41.03 -4.73
C GLY A 330 -8.94 39.52 -4.55
N ILE A 331 -7.86 38.74 -4.59
CA ILE A 331 -7.86 37.31 -4.30
C ILE A 331 -7.33 37.07 -2.88
N GLU A 332 -8.04 36.25 -2.12
CA GLU A 332 -7.65 35.87 -0.77
C GLU A 332 -6.44 34.94 -0.78
N ARG A 333 -5.63 35.00 0.29
CA ARG A 333 -4.41 34.18 0.39
C ARG A 333 -4.70 32.72 0.66
N LEU A 334 -5.82 32.40 1.31
CA LEU A 334 -6.14 31.06 1.79
C LEU A 334 -7.52 30.65 1.34
N ASP A 335 -7.59 29.52 0.64
CA ASP A 335 -8.83 28.78 0.45
C ASP A 335 -8.83 27.52 1.32
N THR A 336 -9.93 27.33 2.04
CA THR A 336 -10.19 26.11 2.82
C THR A 336 -11.42 25.42 2.27
N ASN A 337 -11.27 24.16 1.86
CA ASN A 337 -12.36 23.31 1.44
C ASN A 337 -12.59 22.20 2.47
N TYR A 338 -13.84 21.97 2.84
CA TYR A 338 -14.29 20.84 3.64
C TYR A 338 -15.12 19.94 2.73
N PHE A 339 -14.73 18.66 2.63
CA PHE A 339 -15.35 17.77 1.66
C PHE A 339 -15.78 16.45 2.29
N THR A 340 -16.84 15.92 1.71
CA THR A 340 -17.20 14.50 1.79
C THR A 340 -17.23 13.96 0.36
N ARG A 341 -16.54 12.86 0.14
CA ARG A 341 -16.22 12.33 -1.19
C ARG A 341 -16.52 10.86 -1.26
N LEU A 342 -17.31 10.44 -2.23
CA LEU A 342 -17.53 9.03 -2.52
C LEU A 342 -16.43 8.55 -3.46
N VAL A 343 -15.79 7.43 -3.13
CA VAL A 343 -14.65 6.89 -3.87
C VAL A 343 -14.94 5.46 -4.30
N LEU A 344 -14.71 5.16 -5.57
CA LEU A 344 -14.65 3.82 -6.14
C LEU A 344 -13.20 3.45 -6.42
N ASN A 345 -12.76 2.27 -5.99
CA ASN A 345 -11.41 1.75 -6.26
C ASN A 345 -11.48 0.37 -6.92
N TRP A 346 -10.59 0.15 -7.89
CA TRP A 346 -10.43 -1.12 -8.60
C TRP A 346 -8.96 -1.37 -8.98
N ARG A 347 -8.66 -2.59 -9.42
CA ARG A 347 -7.35 -3.00 -9.92
C ARG A 347 -7.48 -3.50 -11.34
#